data_AF-A0A659UCN0-F1
#
_entry.id   AF-A0A659UCN0-F1
#
_cell.length_a   1.000
_cell.length_b   1.000
_cell.length_c   1.000
_cell.angle_alpha   90.00
_cell.angle_beta   90.00
_cell.angle_gamma   90.00
#
_symmetry.space_group_name_H-M   'P 1'
#
loop_
_entity.id
_entity.type
_entity.pdbx_description
1 polymer ?
#
loop_
_entity_poly.entity_id
_entity_poly.type
_entity_poly.pdbx_seq_one_letter_code
_entity_poly.pdbx_strand_id
1 'polypeptide(L)'
;RFVIGEYGAGKTFFLNLVRLIALERKCVTIHADLGPDRRIHASAGQARGLYAEAVRNVATRTKPGGGALPSVVERFVTDCMNEAGRKSVPVERVIDERLAHLQEEVGGYDYATV
;
A
#
# COMPACT_ATOMS: atom_id res chain seq x y z
N ARG A 1 4.20 16.20 -1.39
CA ARG A 1 4.51 17.30 -2.33
C ARG A 1 3.28 17.52 -3.20
N PHE A 2 2.83 18.77 -3.39
CA PHE A 2 1.71 19.07 -4.28
C PHE A 2 2.24 19.42 -5.68
N VAL A 3 1.58 18.91 -6.72
CA VAL A 3 1.84 19.28 -8.12
C VAL A 3 0.66 20.13 -8.59
N ILE A 4 0.88 21.43 -8.78
CA ILE A 4 -0.16 22.42 -9.07
C ILE A 4 0.19 23.11 -10.40
N GLY A 5 -0.83 23.44 -11.20
CA GLY A 5 -0.67 24.09 -12.50
C GLY A 5 -1.98 24.13 -13.28
N GLU A 6 -1.99 24.82 -14.42
CA GLU A 6 -3.18 25.01 -15.26
C GLU A 6 -3.77 23.71 -15.82
N TYR A 7 -5.04 23.76 -16.22
CA TYR A 7 -5.67 22.64 -16.93
C TYR A 7 -4.89 22.36 -18.23
N GLY A 8 -4.66 21.08 -18.53
CA GLY A 8 -3.85 20.68 -19.69
C GLY A 8 -2.33 20.78 -19.51
N ALA A 9 -1.81 21.29 -18.38
CA ALA A 9 -0.36 21.37 -18.11
C ALA A 9 0.35 20.01 -17.90
N GLY A 10 -0.30 18.89 -18.21
CA GLY A 10 0.32 17.55 -18.14
C GLY A 10 0.49 16.94 -16.74
N LYS A 11 -0.13 17.51 -15.69
CA LYS A 11 0.00 17.03 -14.30
C LYS A 11 -0.30 15.53 -14.14
N THR A 12 -1.40 15.06 -14.73
CA THR A 12 -1.79 13.64 -14.69
C THR A 12 -0.77 12.75 -15.40
N PHE A 13 -0.29 13.19 -16.57
CA PHE A 13 0.76 12.48 -17.30
C PHE A 13 2.05 12.40 -16.47
N PHE A 14 2.46 13.50 -15.84
CA PHE A 14 3.64 13.55 -14.98
C PHE A 14 3.54 12.59 -13.79
N LEU A 15 2.40 12.58 -13.08
CA LEU A 15 2.17 11.65 -11.97
C LEU A 15 2.19 10.19 -12.44
N ASN A 16 1.62 9.90 -13.61
CA ASN A 16 1.67 8.56 -14.19
C ASN A 16 3.11 8.16 -14.57
N LEU A 17 3.92 9.08 -15.11
CA LEU A 17 5.33 8.81 -15.42
C LEU A 17 6.12 8.47 -14.15
N VAL A 18 5.95 9.24 -13.07
CA VAL A 18 6.58 8.95 -11.77
C VAL A 18 6.16 7.56 -11.28
N ARG A 19 4.87 7.21 -11.42
CA ARG A 19 4.37 5.87 -11.08
C ARG A 19 5.09 4.79 -11.88
N LEU A 20 5.19 4.93 -13.20
CA LEU A 20 5.87 3.96 -14.06
C LEU A 20 7.34 3.78 -13.68
N ILE A 21 8.05 4.87 -13.41
CA ILE A 21 9.46 4.81 -12.97
C ILE A 21 9.60 4.10 -11.62
N ALA A 22 8.69 4.36 -10.67
CA ALA A 22 8.69 3.68 -9.37
C ALA A 22 8.48 2.17 -9.53
N LEU A 23 7.55 1.76 -10.40
CA LEU A 23 7.31 0.35 -10.71
C LEU A 23 8.55 -0.33 -11.30
N GLU A 24 9.24 0.32 -12.24
CA GLU A 24 10.49 -0.21 -12.81
C GLU A 24 11.58 -0.41 -11.75
N ARG A 25 11.62 0.48 -10.75
CA ARG A 25 12.52 0.39 -9.59
C ARG A 25 12.07 -0.62 -8.53
N LYS A 26 11.10 -1.48 -8.85
CA LYS A 26 10.51 -2.49 -7.96
C LYS A 26 9.83 -1.90 -6.71
N CYS A 27 9.42 -0.63 -6.75
CA CYS A 27 8.61 -0.04 -5.70
C CYS A 27 7.16 -0.50 -5.81
N VAL A 28 6.46 -0.52 -4.68
CA VAL A 28 5.00 -0.60 -4.63
C VAL A 28 4.45 0.82 -4.79
N THR A 29 3.39 0.97 -5.58
CA THR A 29 2.72 2.28 -5.75
C THR A 29 1.26 2.20 -5.34
N ILE A 30 0.74 3.31 -4.84
CA ILE A 30 -0.65 3.50 -4.45
C ILE A 30 -1.11 4.81 -5.07
N HIS A 31 -2.30 4.81 -5.66
CA HIS A 31 -2.88 5.99 -6.28
C HIS A 31 -4.40 5.99 -6.13
N ALA A 32 -5.00 7.16 -5.99
CA ALA A 32 -6.44 7.34 -5.95
C ALA A 32 -6.78 8.71 -6.48
N ASP A 33 -7.90 8.80 -7.20
CA ASP A 33 -8.36 10.07 -7.76
C ASP A 33 -9.38 10.73 -6.83
N LEU A 34 -9.15 12.01 -6.56
CA LEU A 34 -10.07 12.83 -5.80
C LEU A 34 -11.35 13.07 -6.62
N GLY A 35 -12.49 13.00 -5.94
CA GLY A 35 -13.80 13.23 -6.54
C GLY A 35 -14.83 13.66 -5.50
N PRO A 36 -16.08 13.92 -5.92
CA PRO A 36 -17.16 14.30 -5.00
C PRO A 36 -17.29 13.33 -3.83
N ASP A 37 -17.21 12.02 -4.13
CA ASP A 37 -17.32 10.91 -3.17
C ASP A 37 -15.98 10.37 -2.67
N ARG A 38 -14.86 11.04 -2.99
CA ARG A 38 -13.51 10.59 -2.63
C ARG A 38 -12.65 11.79 -2.26
N ARG A 39 -12.59 12.07 -0.96
CA ARG A 39 -11.89 13.26 -0.43
C ARG A 39 -11.03 12.85 0.74
N ILE A 40 -9.87 13.50 0.89
CA ILE A 40 -8.89 13.20 1.93
C ILE A 40 -9.49 13.36 3.33
N HIS A 41 -10.38 14.34 3.50
CA HIS A 41 -11.04 14.61 4.77
C HIS A 41 -12.55 14.77 4.56
N ALA A 42 -13.32 13.89 5.20
CA ALA A 42 -14.78 13.92 5.22
C ALA A 42 -15.33 13.01 6.33
N SER A 43 -16.42 13.41 6.99
CA SER A 43 -17.09 12.63 8.05
C SER A 43 -18.14 11.64 7.52
N ALA A 44 -18.65 11.85 6.30
CA ALA A 44 -19.74 11.05 5.71
C ALA A 44 -19.25 9.86 4.87
N GLY A 45 -18.14 9.21 5.25
CA GLY A 45 -17.63 8.00 4.56
C GLY A 45 -16.84 8.24 3.27
N GLN A 46 -16.81 9.47 2.74
CA GLN A 46 -16.06 9.78 1.51
C GLN A 46 -14.53 9.60 1.65
N ALA A 47 -14.00 9.82 2.86
CA ALA A 47 -12.60 9.51 3.16
C ALA A 47 -12.33 8.00 3.07
N ARG A 48 -13.23 7.18 3.63
CA ARG A 48 -13.16 5.71 3.50
C ARG A 48 -13.24 5.28 2.03
N GLY A 49 -14.07 5.94 1.22
CA GLY A 49 -14.15 5.71 -0.23
C GLY A 49 -12.80 5.91 -0.93
N LEU A 50 -12.10 7.01 -0.62
CA LEU A 50 -10.78 7.30 -1.16
C LEU A 50 -9.74 6.24 -0.75
N TYR A 51 -9.67 5.89 0.53
CA TYR A 51 -8.70 4.89 1.01
C TYR A 51 -9.00 3.50 0.45
N ALA A 52 -10.27 3.12 0.33
CA ALA A 52 -10.65 1.85 -0.27
C ALA A 52 -10.24 1.78 -1.75
N GLU A 53 -10.35 2.89 -2.50
CA GLU A 53 -9.83 2.96 -3.86
C GLU A 53 -8.30 2.88 -3.89
N ALA A 54 -7.61 3.63 -3.03
CA ALA A 54 -6.15 3.60 -2.93
C ALA A 54 -5.64 2.17 -2.70
N VAL A 55 -6.24 1.44 -1.76
CA VAL A 55 -5.90 0.04 -1.47
C VAL A 55 -6.18 -0.88 -2.66
N ARG A 56 -7.33 -0.72 -3.34
CA ARG A 56 -7.62 -1.47 -4.58
C ARG A 56 -6.61 -1.18 -5.69
N ASN A 57 -6.08 0.03 -5.73
CA ASN A 57 -5.14 0.51 -6.73
C ASN A 57 -3.66 0.24 -6.38
N VAL A 58 -3.38 -0.50 -5.31
CA VAL A 58 -2.03 -0.98 -4.99
C VAL A 58 -1.47 -1.73 -6.20
N ALA A 59 -0.34 -1.27 -6.71
CA ALA A 59 0.26 -1.77 -7.93
C ALA A 59 1.74 -2.11 -7.73
N THR A 60 2.18 -3.17 -8.38
CA THR A 60 3.58 -3.61 -8.46
C THR A 60 3.98 -3.73 -9.92
N ARG A 61 5.29 -3.89 -10.20
CA ARG A 61 5.78 -4.03 -11.58
C ARG A 61 5.10 -5.16 -12.35
N THR A 62 4.79 -6.27 -11.67
CA THR A 62 4.13 -7.43 -12.25
C THR A 62 2.61 -7.26 -12.39
N LYS A 63 2.02 -6.28 -11.70
CA LYS A 63 0.59 -5.98 -11.74
C LYS A 63 0.35 -4.46 -11.69
N PRO A 64 0.66 -3.72 -12.78
CA PRO A 64 0.66 -2.25 -12.80
C PRO A 64 -0.74 -1.63 -12.77
N GLY A 65 -1.79 -2.41 -13.08
CA GLY A 65 -3.18 -1.95 -13.11
C GLY A 65 -3.90 -1.92 -11.75
N GLY A 66 -3.22 -2.26 -10.66
CA GLY A 66 -3.83 -2.37 -9.33
C GLY A 66 -4.10 -3.80 -8.89
N GLY A 67 -4.66 -3.96 -7.68
CA GLY A 67 -4.99 -5.25 -7.09
C GLY A 67 -3.78 -6.12 -6.76
N ALA A 68 -2.61 -5.52 -6.54
CA ALA A 68 -1.36 -6.23 -6.23
C ALA A 68 -1.19 -6.54 -4.74
N LEU A 69 -2.02 -5.97 -3.87
CA LEU A 69 -1.93 -6.18 -2.42
C LEU A 69 -1.93 -7.66 -2.02
N PRO A 70 -2.82 -8.54 -2.54
CA PRO A 70 -2.78 -9.96 -2.20
C PRO A 70 -1.42 -10.62 -2.50
N SER A 71 -0.82 -10.32 -3.65
CA SER A 71 0.49 -10.86 -4.03
C SER A 71 1.63 -10.31 -3.16
N VAL A 72 1.50 -9.07 -2.66
CA VAL A 72 2.46 -8.50 -1.70
C VAL A 72 2.37 -9.23 -0.36
N VAL A 73 1.15 -9.48 0.13
CA VAL A 73 0.91 -10.21 1.38
C VAL A 73 1.37 -11.67 1.27
N GLU A 74 1.03 -12.35 0.18
CA GLU A 74 1.46 -13.74 -0.07
C GLU A 74 2.99 -13.88 -0.06
N ARG A 75 3.68 -12.95 -0.73
CA ARG A 75 5.14 -12.89 -0.70
C ARG A 75 5.68 -12.66 0.71
N PHE A 76 5.09 -11.73 1.46
CA PHE A 76 5.49 -11.48 2.85
C PHE A 76 5.36 -12.75 3.71
N VAL A 77 4.22 -13.45 3.63
CA VAL A 77 3.99 -14.71 4.35
C VAL A 77 5.00 -15.77 3.94
N THR A 78 5.27 -15.90 2.63
CA THR A 78 6.25 -16.86 2.09
C THR A 78 7.65 -16.58 2.64
N ASP A 79 8.06 -15.31 2.69
CA ASP A 79 9.35 -14.91 3.27
C ASP A 79 9.42 -15.24 4.78
N CYS A 80 8.31 -15.06 5.52
CA CYS A 80 8.23 -15.45 6.93
C CYS A 80 8.33 -16.98 7.11
N MET A 81 7.65 -17.77 6.28
CA MET A 81 7.73 -19.24 6.32
C MET A 81 9.15 -19.74 6.06
N ASN A 82 9.84 -19.15 5.07
CA ASN A 82 11.23 -19.47 4.75
C ASN A 82 12.18 -19.15 5.92
N GLU A 83 11.98 -18.01 6.57
CA GLU A 83 12.78 -17.61 7.74
C GLU A 83 12.50 -18.51 8.95
N ALA A 84 11.23 -18.82 9.21
CA ALA A 84 10.80 -19.72 10.28
C ALA A 84 11.43 -21.12 10.11
N GLY A 85 11.41 -21.67 8.89
CA GLY A 85 12.06 -22.94 8.57
C GLY A 85 13.57 -22.92 8.79
N ARG A 86 14.25 -21.82 8.43
CA ARG A 86 15.69 -21.65 8.68
C ARG A 86 16.04 -21.55 10.15
N LYS A 87 15.20 -20.88 10.95
CA LYS A 87 15.38 -20.69 12.39
C LYS A 87 14.83 -21.85 13.22
N SER A 88 14.09 -22.79 12.62
CA SER A 88 13.36 -23.86 13.31
C SER A 88 12.43 -23.33 14.42
N VAL A 89 11.72 -22.25 14.11
CA VAL A 89 10.71 -21.63 15.00
C VAL A 89 9.35 -21.62 14.32
N PRO A 90 8.24 -21.48 15.07
CA PRO A 90 6.91 -21.26 14.49
C PRO A 90 6.87 -20.01 13.61
N VAL A 91 6.07 -20.03 12.54
CA VAL A 91 5.96 -18.91 11.58
C VAL A 91 5.33 -17.67 12.22
N GLU A 92 4.40 -17.90 13.15
CA GLU A 92 3.70 -16.88 13.93
C GLU A 92 4.70 -15.99 14.65
N ARG A 93 5.72 -16.59 15.27
CA ARG A 93 6.78 -15.84 15.96
C ARG A 93 7.55 -14.91 15.02
N VAL A 94 7.83 -15.33 13.79
CA VAL A 94 8.53 -14.48 12.81
C VAL A 94 7.62 -13.34 12.33
N ILE A 95 6.33 -13.62 12.16
CA ILE A 95 5.34 -12.60 11.80
C ILE A 95 5.23 -11.56 12.92
N ASP A 96 5.07 -11.99 14.17
CA ASP A 96 5.01 -11.12 15.35
C ASP A 96 6.26 -10.25 15.46
N GLU A 97 7.46 -10.85 15.34
CA GLU A 97 8.74 -10.12 15.36
C GLU A 97 8.80 -9.05 14.26
N ARG A 98 8.31 -9.35 13.06
CA ARG A 98 8.28 -8.39 11.94
C ARG A 98 7.23 -7.31 12.11
N LEU A 99 6.09 -7.60 12.74
CA LEU A 99 5.00 -6.65 12.97
C LEU A 99 5.18 -5.83 14.25
N ALA A 100 6.10 -6.21 15.14
CA ALA A 100 6.32 -5.56 16.44
C ALA A 100 6.45 -4.03 16.35
N HIS A 101 7.17 -3.51 15.33
CA HIS A 101 7.33 -2.07 15.15
C HIS A 101 6.02 -1.32 14.86
N LEU A 102 4.99 -2.01 14.34
CA LEU A 102 3.68 -1.40 14.09
C LEU A 102 2.89 -1.21 15.40
N GLN A 103 3.24 -1.91 16.48
CA GLN A 103 2.56 -1.76 17.77
C GLN A 103 2.74 -0.36 18.37
N GLU A 104 3.81 0.34 17.97
CA GLU A 104 4.11 1.71 18.40
C GLU A 104 3.21 2.75 17.71
N GLU A 105 2.50 2.37 16.64
CA GLU A 105 1.59 3.25 15.91
C GLU A 105 0.23 3.38 16.61
N VAL A 106 -0.53 4.42 16.25
CA VAL A 106 -1.90 4.63 16.78
C VAL A 106 -2.81 3.47 16.35
N GLY A 107 -3.33 2.71 17.33
CA GLY A 107 -4.11 1.49 17.07
C GLY A 107 -3.23 0.28 16.67
N GLY A 108 -1.91 0.42 16.73
CA GLY A 108 -0.91 -0.56 16.32
C GLY A 108 -1.05 -1.94 16.93
N TYR A 109 -1.37 -1.99 18.24
CA TYR A 109 -1.60 -3.24 18.95
C TYR A 109 -2.74 -4.06 18.33
N ASP A 110 -3.87 -3.41 18.02
CA ASP A 110 -5.02 -4.06 17.38
C ASP A 110 -4.69 -4.53 15.94
N TYR A 111 -3.76 -3.88 15.23
CA TYR A 111 -3.35 -4.31 13.90
C TYR A 111 -2.35 -5.47 13.92
N ALA A 112 -1.49 -5.53 14.94
CA ALA A 112 -0.36 -6.47 15.01
C ALA A 112 -0.69 -7.77 15.76
N THR A 113 -1.78 -7.82 16.52
CA THR A 113 -2.11 -8.96 17.42
C THR A 113 -3.42 -9.68 17.04
N VAL A 114 -4.09 -9.27 15.95
CA VAL A 114 -5.34 -9.89 15.45
C VAL A 114 -5.09 -11.13 14.60
#